data_AF-A0A6S7JVV0-F1
#
_entry.id   AF-A0A6S7JVV0-F1
#
_cell.length_a   1.000
_cell.length_b   1.000
_cell.length_c   1.000
_cell.angle_alpha   90.00
_cell.angle_beta   90.00
_cell.angle_gamma   90.00
#
_symmetry.space_group_name_H-M   'P 1'
#
loop_
_entity.id
_entity.type
_entity.pdbx_description
1 polymer ?
#
loop_
_entity_poly.entity_id
_entity_poly.type
_entity_poly.pdbx_seq_one_letter_code
_entity_poly.pdbx_strand_id
1 'polypeptide(L)'
;QDSCHSCLSLFEAKQRKVPLKSAQKAIATIQQQRVRCKDLESQLVNMQREIHSNSIEINKTLEDDILSILDKSDLKTSPHLNLFWERQKKLLASHKFGRRYHPHLIRFCLSLHSKSPSAYRELVSSGVLVLPSERVLRDYRNFFKPKPGFNEAMLPNYESRPTV
;
A
#
# COMPACT_ATOMS: atom_id res chain seq x y z
N GLN A 1 -61.75 22.84 32.24
CA GLN A 1 -61.37 22.84 30.81
C GLN A 1 -60.09 23.64 30.68
N ASP A 2 -59.00 23.23 31.34
CA ASP A 2 -58.19 22.03 31.12
C ASP A 2 -57.26 22.19 29.92
N SER A 3 -56.08 22.75 30.18
CA SER A 3 -54.86 22.45 29.42
C SER A 3 -53.71 23.22 30.06
N CYS A 4 -52.92 22.56 30.92
CA CYS A 4 -51.45 22.52 30.83
C CYS A 4 -50.85 22.00 32.15
N HIS A 5 -51.10 20.73 32.49
CA HIS A 5 -50.41 20.04 33.59
C HIS A 5 -49.67 18.76 33.15
N SER A 6 -49.61 18.47 31.86
CA SER A 6 -49.04 17.20 31.35
C SER A 6 -47.56 17.28 30.93
N CYS A 7 -46.91 18.44 30.96
CA CYS A 7 -45.54 18.57 30.44
C CYS A 7 -44.44 18.38 31.50
N LEU A 8 -44.77 18.37 32.80
CA LEU A 8 -43.77 18.23 33.87
C LEU A 8 -43.52 16.79 34.34
N SER A 9 -44.40 15.83 34.02
CA SER A 9 -44.27 14.44 34.47
C SER A 9 -43.41 13.55 33.56
N LEU A 10 -42.98 14.04 32.39
CA LEU A 10 -42.11 13.29 31.47
C LEU A 10 -40.61 13.57 31.66
N PHE A 11 -40.23 14.56 32.48
CA PHE A 11 -38.83 14.87 32.77
C PHE A 11 -38.27 14.13 33.99
N GLU A 12 -39.14 13.54 34.83
CA GLU A 12 -38.73 12.76 36.02
C GLU A 12 -38.62 11.25 35.75
N ALA A 13 -38.85 10.81 34.52
CA ALA A 13 -38.71 9.41 34.16
C ALA A 13 -37.29 9.10 33.67
N LYS A 14 -36.48 8.56 34.60
CA LYS A 14 -35.34 7.66 34.34
C LYS A 14 -33.98 8.33 34.07
N GLN A 15 -33.52 9.13 35.03
CA GLN A 15 -32.09 9.13 35.33
C GLN A 15 -31.71 7.73 35.83
N ARG A 16 -31.26 6.85 34.92
CA ARG A 16 -30.54 5.63 35.31
C ARG A 16 -29.26 6.10 35.99
N LYS A 17 -29.26 6.18 37.32
CA LYS A 17 -28.05 6.41 38.12
C LYS A 17 -27.10 5.25 37.86
N VAL A 18 -26.14 5.48 36.97
CA VAL A 18 -25.02 4.58 36.72
C VAL A 18 -24.27 4.43 38.05
N PRO A 19 -23.92 3.21 38.50
CA PRO A 19 -23.29 3.01 39.79
C PRO A 19 -22.04 3.89 39.92
N LEU A 20 -21.90 4.59 41.06
CA LEU A 20 -20.84 5.59 41.30
C LEU A 20 -19.43 5.03 41.01
N LYS A 21 -19.22 3.74 41.27
CA LYS A 21 -17.97 3.01 40.98
C LYS A 21 -17.66 2.87 39.49
N SER A 22 -18.68 2.71 38.63
CA SER A 22 -18.50 2.68 37.17
C SER A 22 -18.28 4.07 36.57
N ALA A 23 -18.88 5.11 37.16
CA ALA A 23 -18.61 6.50 36.77
C ALA A 23 -17.17 6.91 37.11
N GLN A 24 -16.68 6.57 38.30
CA GLN A 24 -15.28 6.82 38.69
C GLN A 24 -14.26 6.12 37.80
N LYS A 25 -14.52 4.85 37.43
CA LYS A 25 -13.66 4.11 36.48
C LYS A 25 -13.64 4.77 35.10
N ALA A 26 -14.81 5.18 34.59
CA ALA A 26 -14.91 5.86 33.30
C ALA A 26 -14.14 7.20 33.30
N ILE A 27 -14.24 7.98 34.38
CA ILE A 27 -13.50 9.24 34.54
C ILE A 27 -11.98 8.99 34.54
N ALA A 28 -11.50 7.98 35.28
CA ALA A 28 -10.09 7.61 35.30
C ALA A 28 -9.58 7.17 33.92
N THR A 29 -10.37 6.39 33.17
CA THR A 29 -10.03 6.00 31.79
C THR A 29 -9.97 7.21 30.86
N ILE A 30 -10.92 8.14 30.94
CA ILE A 30 -10.93 9.36 30.13
C ILE A 30 -9.71 10.24 30.47
N GLN A 31 -9.36 10.38 31.75
CA GLN A 31 -8.16 11.12 32.17
C GLN A 31 -6.89 10.49 31.61
N GLN A 32 -6.76 9.16 31.69
CA GLN A 32 -5.61 8.44 31.13
C GLN A 32 -5.54 8.59 29.60
N GLN A 33 -6.68 8.53 28.91
CA GLN A 33 -6.75 8.75 27.46
C GLN A 33 -6.34 10.19 27.09
N ARG A 34 -6.77 11.20 27.85
CA ARG A 34 -6.37 12.60 27.61
C ARG A 34 -4.87 12.80 27.74
N VAL A 35 -4.24 12.18 28.74
CA VAL A 35 -2.78 12.22 28.91
C VAL A 35 -2.08 11.56 27.73
N ARG A 36 -2.57 10.39 27.29
CA ARG A 36 -2.03 9.69 26.12
C ARG A 36 -2.21 10.47 24.83
N CYS A 37 -3.37 11.11 24.62
CA CYS A 37 -3.61 11.96 23.46
C CYS A 37 -2.66 13.16 23.44
N LYS A 38 -2.46 13.82 24.59
CA LYS A 38 -1.52 14.94 24.72
C LYS A 38 -0.08 14.53 24.41
N ASP A 39 0.33 13.37 24.90
CA ASP A 39 1.67 12.83 24.62
C ASP A 39 1.88 12.51 23.14
N LEU A 40 0.90 11.84 22.51
CA LEU A 40 0.94 11.54 21.08
C LEU A 40 0.93 12.81 20.21
N GLU A 41 0.16 13.83 20.59
CA GLU A 41 0.17 15.15 19.93
C GLU A 41 1.56 15.80 20.04
N SER A 42 2.19 15.76 21.21
CA SER A 42 3.56 16.25 21.39
C SER A 42 4.56 15.48 20.52
N GLN A 43 4.44 14.15 20.41
CA GLN A 43 5.29 13.34 19.55
C GLN A 43 5.10 13.69 18.06
N LEU A 44 3.87 13.88 17.60
CA LEU A 44 3.59 14.31 16.22
C LEU A 44 4.22 15.66 15.90
N VAL A 45 4.11 16.63 16.81
CA VAL A 45 4.74 17.95 16.64
C VAL A 45 6.26 17.85 16.59
N ASN A 46 6.86 17.00 17.43
CA ASN A 46 8.30 16.78 17.41
C ASN A 46 8.75 16.13 16.08
N MET A 47 8.06 15.09 15.61
CA MET A 47 8.37 14.47 14.32
C MET A 47 8.20 15.44 13.16
N GLN A 48 7.14 16.25 13.16
CA GLN A 48 6.96 17.29 12.12
C GLN A 48 8.09 18.30 12.13
N ARG A 49 8.56 18.71 13.32
CA ARG A 49 9.69 19.62 13.47
C ARG A 49 10.99 18.97 12.98
N GLU A 50 11.24 17.71 13.33
CA GLU A 50 12.41 16.97 12.86
C GLU A 50 12.40 16.75 11.35
N ILE A 51 11.24 16.44 10.78
CA ILE A 51 11.07 16.35 9.33
C ILE A 51 11.39 17.70 8.71
N HIS A 52 10.81 18.81 9.19
CA HIS A 52 11.07 20.12 8.60
C HIS A 52 12.53 20.56 8.74
N SER A 53 13.14 20.30 9.91
CA SER A 53 14.53 20.68 10.19
C SER A 53 15.55 19.87 9.40
N ASN A 54 15.27 18.59 9.14
CA ASN A 54 16.18 17.69 8.44
C ASN A 54 15.76 17.41 6.99
N SER A 55 14.61 17.93 6.55
CA SER A 55 14.16 17.78 5.18
C SER A 55 14.96 18.72 4.27
N ILE A 56 15.35 18.18 3.13
CA ILE A 56 15.85 18.95 2.01
C ILE A 56 14.68 19.11 1.04
N GLU A 57 14.35 20.36 0.67
CA GLU A 57 13.37 20.61 -0.37
C GLU A 57 13.87 20.02 -1.69
N ILE A 58 13.13 19.06 -2.24
CA ILE A 58 13.42 18.49 -3.55
C ILE A 58 13.06 19.57 -4.58
N ASN A 59 14.05 20.36 -4.97
CA ASN A 59 13.89 21.35 -6.02
C ASN A 59 13.66 20.62 -7.37
N LYS A 60 12.89 21.23 -8.28
CA LYS A 60 12.66 20.68 -9.64
C LYS A 60 13.98 20.38 -10.36
N THR A 61 15.00 21.19 -10.10
CA THR A 61 16.36 20.97 -10.60
C THR A 61 16.94 19.63 -10.16
N LEU A 62 16.67 19.18 -8.92
CA LEU A 62 17.14 17.90 -8.40
C LEU A 62 16.37 16.72 -9.00
N GLU A 63 15.07 16.89 -9.28
CA GLU A 63 14.27 15.90 -10.00
C GLU A 63 14.80 15.70 -11.42
N ASP A 64 15.07 16.79 -12.14
CA ASP A 64 15.67 16.76 -13.47
C ASP A 64 17.09 16.18 -13.45
N ASP A 65 17.90 16.49 -12.43
CA ASP A 65 19.24 15.94 -12.26
C ASP A 65 19.20 14.42 -12.02
N ILE A 66 18.32 13.93 -11.14
CA ILE A 66 18.14 12.49 -10.88
C ILE A 66 17.70 11.77 -12.15
N LEU A 67 16.75 12.33 -12.89
CA LEU A 67 16.31 11.78 -14.17
C LEU A 67 17.45 11.77 -15.19
N SER A 68 18.25 12.84 -15.26
CA SER A 68 19.39 12.93 -16.16
C SER A 68 20.50 11.93 -15.81
N ILE A 69 20.75 11.68 -14.52
CA ILE A 69 21.73 10.69 -14.05
C ILE A 69 21.26 9.28 -14.38
N LEU A 70 19.97 8.99 -14.18
CA LEU A 70 19.38 7.70 -14.55
C LEU A 70 19.41 7.48 -16.08
N ASP A 71 19.14 8.51 -16.87
CA ASP A 71 19.16 8.42 -18.34
C ASP A 71 20.56 8.39 -18.94
N LYS A 72 21.54 9.06 -18.30
CA LYS A 72 22.96 9.04 -18.71
C LYS A 72 23.73 7.86 -18.15
N SER A 73 23.15 7.12 -17.20
CA SER A 73 23.78 5.91 -16.71
C SER A 73 23.79 4.87 -17.83
N ASP A 74 24.94 4.75 -18.50
CA ASP A 74 25.35 3.60 -19.32
C ASP A 74 25.52 2.36 -18.43
N LEU A 75 24.58 2.13 -17.52
CA LEU A 75 24.38 0.83 -16.92
C LEU A 75 24.10 -0.07 -18.10
N LYS A 76 25.07 -0.94 -18.44
CA LYS A 76 24.92 -2.10 -19.33
C LYS A 76 23.79 -2.97 -18.79
N THR A 77 22.58 -2.50 -19.00
CA THR A 77 21.34 -3.05 -18.51
C THR A 77 20.90 -4.04 -19.56
N SER A 78 20.48 -5.21 -19.10
CA SER A 78 19.81 -6.15 -19.98
C SER A 78 18.66 -5.42 -20.69
N PRO A 79 18.41 -5.67 -21.99
CA PRO A 79 17.25 -5.11 -22.69
C PRO A 79 15.93 -5.27 -21.92
N HIS A 80 15.83 -6.32 -21.09
CA HIS A 80 14.69 -6.55 -20.21
C HIS A 80 14.55 -5.51 -19.09
N LEU A 81 15.65 -5.04 -18.52
CA LEU A 81 15.66 -4.01 -17.47
C LEU A 81 15.35 -2.62 -18.05
N ASN A 82 15.82 -2.32 -19.25
CA ASN A 82 15.46 -1.08 -19.95
C ASN A 82 13.96 -1.01 -20.19
N LEU A 83 13.39 -2.07 -20.75
CA LEU A 83 11.95 -2.16 -20.92
C LEU A 83 11.21 -2.05 -19.59
N PHE A 84 11.71 -2.67 -18.52
CA PHE A 84 11.11 -2.56 -17.19
C PHE A 84 11.04 -1.09 -16.72
N TRP A 85 12.15 -0.35 -16.81
CA TRP A 85 12.21 1.04 -16.36
C TRP A 85 11.37 1.98 -17.20
N GLU A 86 11.36 1.81 -18.53
CA GLU A 86 10.46 2.56 -19.41
C GLU A 86 8.99 2.37 -19.00
N ARG A 87 8.58 1.14 -18.68
CA ARG A 87 7.22 0.86 -18.21
C ARG A 87 6.95 1.47 -16.83
N GLN A 88 7.92 1.45 -15.91
CA GLN A 88 7.78 2.09 -14.60
C GLN A 88 7.55 3.60 -14.73
N LYS A 89 8.36 4.30 -15.53
CA LYS A 89 8.19 5.74 -15.81
C LYS A 89 6.77 6.05 -16.31
N LYS A 90 6.27 5.25 -17.26
CA LYS A 90 4.90 5.40 -17.79
C LYS A 90 3.81 5.15 -16.74
N LEU A 91 4.02 4.19 -15.84
CA LEU A 91 3.06 3.86 -14.78
C LEU A 91 3.03 4.91 -13.67
N LEU A 92 4.17 5.53 -13.37
CA LEU A 92 4.28 6.65 -12.44
C LEU A 92 3.56 7.89 -12.96
N ALA A 93 3.70 8.20 -14.24
CA ALA A 93 2.97 9.30 -14.90
C ALA A 93 1.47 9.02 -15.07
N SER A 94 1.03 7.76 -14.95
CA SER A 94 -0.36 7.36 -15.16
C SER A 94 -1.17 7.36 -13.86
N HIS A 95 -2.47 7.56 -14.01
CA HIS A 95 -3.42 7.52 -12.90
C HIS A 95 -3.35 6.18 -12.14
N LYS A 96 -3.64 6.23 -10.83
CA LYS A 96 -3.52 5.08 -9.93
C LYS A 96 -4.50 3.93 -10.23
N PHE A 97 -5.65 4.24 -10.82
CA PHE A 97 -6.69 3.27 -11.15
C PHE A 97 -6.65 2.88 -12.64
N GLY A 98 -7.01 1.63 -12.94
CA GLY A 98 -7.15 1.15 -14.33
C GLY A 98 -5.83 0.89 -15.06
N ARG A 99 -4.71 0.73 -14.34
CA ARG A 99 -3.39 0.51 -14.93
C ARG A 99 -3.34 -0.81 -15.70
N ARG A 100 -2.89 -0.74 -16.95
CA ARG A 100 -2.60 -1.91 -17.79
C ARG A 100 -1.11 -2.22 -17.71
N TYR A 101 -0.80 -3.39 -17.14
CA TYR A 101 0.58 -3.83 -16.98
C TYR A 101 1.07 -4.56 -18.23
N HIS A 102 2.33 -4.34 -18.58
CA HIS A 102 2.97 -5.03 -19.70
C HIS A 102 3.25 -6.51 -19.34
N PRO A 103 3.12 -7.48 -20.28
CA PRO A 103 3.34 -8.90 -19.98
C PRO A 103 4.71 -9.22 -19.37
N HIS A 104 5.77 -8.55 -19.81
CA HIS A 104 7.11 -8.70 -19.22
C HIS A 104 7.17 -8.29 -17.75
N LEU A 105 6.48 -7.22 -17.37
CA LEU A 105 6.41 -6.75 -15.99
C LEU A 105 5.64 -7.74 -15.11
N ILE A 106 4.51 -8.28 -15.61
CA ILE A 106 3.75 -9.32 -14.92
C ILE A 106 4.60 -10.58 -14.72
N ARG A 107 5.36 -11.00 -15.75
CA ARG A 107 6.24 -12.17 -15.65
C ARG A 107 7.34 -11.98 -14.61
N PHE A 108 7.94 -10.78 -14.55
CA PHE A 108 8.89 -10.42 -13.52
C PHE A 108 8.26 -10.47 -12.11
N CYS A 109 7.07 -9.89 -11.93
CA CYS A 109 6.35 -9.91 -10.66
C CYS A 109 6.00 -11.33 -10.21
N LEU A 110 5.57 -12.20 -11.13
CA LEU A 110 5.30 -13.61 -10.86
C LEU A 110 6.56 -14.34 -10.41
N SER A 111 7.70 -14.11 -11.08
CA SER A 111 8.99 -14.68 -10.71
C SER A 111 9.42 -14.23 -9.31
N LEU A 112 9.35 -12.93 -9.03
CA LEU A 112 9.70 -12.36 -7.73
C LEU A 112 8.81 -12.90 -6.61
N HIS A 113 7.49 -12.87 -6.79
CA HIS A 113 6.53 -13.39 -5.82
C HIS A 113 6.68 -14.90 -5.62
N SER A 114 7.03 -15.67 -6.66
CA SER A 114 7.27 -17.11 -6.52
C SER A 114 8.50 -17.43 -5.66
N LYS A 115 9.51 -16.56 -5.67
CA LYS A 115 10.74 -16.71 -4.87
C LYS A 115 10.57 -16.21 -3.44
N SER A 116 9.96 -15.04 -3.27
CA SER A 116 9.70 -14.46 -1.94
C SER A 116 8.43 -13.59 -1.97
N PRO A 117 7.30 -14.12 -1.50
CA PRO A 117 6.06 -13.34 -1.36
C PRO A 117 6.21 -12.17 -0.38
N SER A 118 6.95 -12.37 0.72
CA SER A 118 7.16 -11.32 1.73
C SER A 118 7.90 -10.12 1.14
N ALA A 119 9.00 -10.35 0.41
CA ALA A 119 9.73 -9.27 -0.25
C ALA A 119 8.87 -8.54 -1.29
N TYR A 120 8.00 -9.27 -2.00
CA TYR A 120 7.06 -8.65 -2.94
C TYR A 120 6.08 -7.71 -2.22
N ARG A 121 5.50 -8.13 -1.09
CA ARG A 121 4.59 -7.28 -0.30
C ARG A 121 5.28 -6.02 0.20
N GLU A 122 6.51 -6.14 0.69
CA GLU A 122 7.29 -5.00 1.16
C GLU A 122 7.57 -3.99 0.03
N LEU A 123 7.91 -4.47 -1.17
CA LEU A 123 8.11 -3.63 -2.35
C LEU A 123 6.81 -2.93 -2.79
N VAL A 124 5.68 -3.61 -2.70
CA VAL A 124 4.37 -3.01 -2.99
C VAL A 124 3.99 -1.98 -1.93
N SER A 125 4.22 -2.26 -0.64
CA SER A 125 3.88 -1.36 0.46
C SER A 125 4.79 -0.14 0.55
N SER A 126 6.06 -0.29 0.18
CA SER A 126 7.03 0.82 0.19
C SER A 126 6.76 1.85 -0.91
N GLY A 127 6.03 1.47 -1.97
CA GLY A 127 5.70 2.37 -3.07
C GLY A 127 6.89 2.76 -3.95
N VAL A 128 8.08 2.18 -3.72
CA VAL A 128 9.31 2.42 -4.50
C VAL A 128 9.12 2.01 -5.96
N LEU A 129 8.34 0.94 -6.19
CA LEU A 129 8.00 0.45 -7.53
C LEU A 129 6.49 0.42 -7.72
N VAL A 130 6.04 0.78 -8.93
CA VAL A 130 4.64 0.63 -9.31
C VAL A 130 4.40 -0.80 -9.80
N LEU A 131 3.99 -1.65 -8.86
CA LEU A 131 3.72 -3.07 -9.11
C LEU A 131 2.21 -3.38 -9.07
N PRO A 132 1.77 -4.49 -9.69
CA PRO A 132 0.44 -5.03 -9.48
C PRO A 132 0.18 -5.37 -8.01
N SER A 133 -1.09 -5.46 -7.61
CA SER A 133 -1.44 -6.02 -6.31
C SER A 133 -1.36 -7.56 -6.34
N GLU A 134 -1.23 -8.19 -5.17
CA GLU A 134 -1.26 -9.66 -5.05
C GLU A 134 -2.55 -10.27 -5.64
N ARG A 135 -3.67 -9.55 -5.55
CA ARG A 135 -4.93 -9.99 -6.16
C ARG A 135 -4.78 -10.10 -7.67
N VAL A 136 -4.28 -9.05 -8.32
CA VAL A 136 -4.05 -9.02 -9.77
C VAL A 136 -3.08 -10.13 -10.17
N LEU A 137 -2.03 -10.33 -9.39
CA LEU A 137 -1.04 -11.39 -9.65
C LEU A 137 -1.64 -12.80 -9.56
N ARG A 138 -2.58 -13.02 -8.63
CA ARG A 138 -3.33 -14.26 -8.50
C ARG A 138 -4.26 -14.50 -9.69
N ASP A 139 -4.90 -13.44 -10.20
CA ASP A 139 -5.74 -13.52 -11.39
C ASP A 139 -4.91 -13.96 -12.61
N TYR A 140 -3.70 -13.40 -12.77
CA TYR A 140 -2.75 -13.82 -13.81
C TYR A 140 -2.24 -15.26 -13.61
N ARG A 141 -1.97 -15.68 -12.38
CA ARG A 141 -1.57 -17.07 -12.08
C ARG A 141 -2.68 -18.06 -12.44
N ASN A 142 -3.92 -17.70 -12.16
CA ASN A 142 -5.08 -18.55 -12.39
C ASN A 142 -5.62 -18.48 -13.83
N PHE A 143 -5.05 -17.63 -14.68
CA PHE A 143 -5.39 -17.54 -16.09
C PHE A 143 -5.19 -18.89 -16.80
N PHE A 144 -4.08 -19.58 -16.49
CA PHE A 144 -3.82 -20.92 -16.98
C PHE A 144 -4.33 -21.95 -15.96
N LYS A 145 -5.42 -22.64 -16.29
CA LYS A 145 -5.91 -23.75 -15.47
C LYS A 145 -5.14 -25.01 -15.85
N PRO A 146 -4.33 -25.60 -14.94
CA PRO A 146 -3.63 -26.84 -15.24
C PRO A 146 -4.68 -27.93 -15.50
N LYS A 147 -4.57 -28.61 -16.64
CA LYS A 147 -5.37 -29.80 -16.93
C LYS A 147 -4.71 -31.01 -16.25
N PRO A 148 -5.50 -31.96 -15.69
CA PRO A 148 -4.95 -33.21 -15.21
C PRO A 148 -4.31 -33.98 -16.39
N GLY A 149 -3.25 -34.72 -16.11
CA GLY A 149 -2.47 -35.45 -17.12
C GLY A 149 -1.24 -34.69 -17.59
N PHE A 150 -0.65 -35.18 -18.67
CA PHE A 150 0.58 -34.65 -19.24
C PHE A 150 0.27 -33.50 -20.20
N ASN A 151 0.95 -32.35 -20.03
CA ASN A 151 0.74 -31.18 -20.87
C ASN A 151 1.81 -31.10 -21.95
N GLU A 152 1.50 -31.64 -23.14
CA GLU A 152 2.40 -31.66 -24.30
C GLU A 152 2.85 -30.26 -24.71
N ALA A 153 2.03 -29.22 -24.50
CA ALA A 153 2.37 -27.84 -24.84
C ALA A 153 3.48 -27.22 -23.95
N MET A 154 3.80 -27.85 -22.81
CA MET A 154 4.90 -27.44 -21.94
C MET A 154 6.20 -28.20 -22.24
N LEU A 155 6.17 -29.16 -23.16
CA LEU A 155 7.39 -29.80 -23.60
C LEU A 155 8.23 -28.79 -24.36
N PRO A 156 9.52 -28.61 -24.01
CA PRO A 156 10.43 -27.92 -24.91
C PRO A 156 10.44 -28.72 -26.20
N ASN A 157 10.09 -28.10 -27.32
CA ASN A 157 10.29 -28.67 -28.65
C ASN A 157 11.77 -29.08 -28.74
N TYR A 158 12.05 -30.36 -28.56
CA TYR A 158 13.41 -30.91 -28.59
C TYR A 158 13.95 -30.98 -30.03
N GLU A 159 13.12 -30.67 -31.02
CA GLU A 159 13.42 -30.77 -32.45
C GLU A 159 14.41 -29.72 -32.97
N SER A 160 14.86 -28.77 -32.15
CA SER A 160 15.80 -27.72 -32.60
C SER A 160 16.93 -27.42 -31.62
N ARG A 161 17.44 -28.43 -30.90
CA ARG A 161 18.76 -28.29 -30.26
C ARG A 161 19.79 -28.80 -31.29
N PRO A 162 20.64 -27.94 -31.90
CA PRO A 162 21.72 -28.43 -32.72
C PRO A 162 22.62 -29.29 -31.83
N THR A 163 22.76 -30.56 -32.20
CA THR A 163 23.77 -31.45 -31.65
C THR A 163 25.13 -30.83 -31.94
N VAL A 164 25.88 -30.52 -30.87
CA VAL A 164 27.29 -30.16 -30.93
C VAL A 164 28.09 -31.36 -31.41
#